data_AF-F8GQU5-F1
#
_entry.id   AF-F8GQU5-F1
#
_cell.length_a   1.000
_cell.length_b   1.000
_cell.length_c   1.000
_cell.angle_alpha   90.00
_cell.angle_beta   90.00
_cell.angle_gamma   90.00
#
_symmetry.space_group_name_H-M   'P 1'
#
loop_
_entity.id
_entity.type
_entity.pdbx_description
1 polymer ?
#
loop_
_entity_poly.entity_id
_entity_poly.type
_entity_poly.pdbx_seq_one_letter_code
_entity_poly.pdbx_strand_id
1 'polypeptide(L)'
;MKATGTFFFVVGPSGAGKDSLIDGARAALDDDYVFARRVITRPDGSAGEAHEGVTEAEFARRQRSGEFLVTWDAHDLCYGLPRSLMLELERGRNVVANGSRGVIAELAARLPRFVVIVVTAPHDVLAQRIAARGRESGDQVASRVARAGAPVPPHVPCITVSNDSTLEAGTARFVEALRNGTGASAAERPASRTNLMAKLRGDPLDEAAYVAVLQDAIAGRYTEAELTEFLVAATRTLTDEEVVALARARTAFTPRIDWDEPVVVDKHSMGGVPGSRITLIVVPIVAAYGLAMPKTSSRAITSAAGTADAMETIARVDLAHEDVRRCVAQARACIAWNGRLNHSVVDDVMNAITRPLRLDSRRWSVASILSKKYTAGATHVIVDLPYGPQTKLATRADAEALGALFEHVGKGLGLHVRALVTDGSRPIGRGIGPALEVRDVRLVLDNAPDAPADLREKALRFAGEIIAFDPRVDSPEHGMQIATALLHEGKARAAFDRIAAAQGARADPVAPGTHTQVVPAATQGRVTGIDGLQISGVARAAGAPRDGGAGVDMLCTIGAKVAPGQPLYRIHAGSAEALEAAAALARAGGEYCQAVRIDPD
;
A
#
# COMPACT_ATOMS: atom_id res chain seq x y z
N MET A 1 -31.06 4.30 36.60
CA MET A 1 -30.69 2.90 36.26
C MET A 1 -29.44 2.96 35.39
N LYS A 2 -28.38 2.19 35.70
CA LYS A 2 -27.25 2.01 34.77
C LYS A 2 -27.78 1.40 33.47
N ALA A 3 -27.25 1.82 32.32
CA ALA A 3 -27.59 1.21 31.05
C ALA A 3 -27.18 -0.27 31.05
N THR A 4 -27.96 -1.14 30.41
CA THR A 4 -27.60 -2.56 30.22
C THR A 4 -26.26 -2.67 29.50
N GLY A 5 -25.39 -3.57 29.96
CA GLY A 5 -24.07 -3.79 29.37
C GLY A 5 -24.15 -4.37 27.97
N THR A 6 -23.04 -4.31 27.22
CA THR A 6 -22.91 -4.88 25.88
C THR A 6 -22.33 -6.29 25.94
N PHE A 7 -22.93 -7.22 25.17
CA PHE A 7 -22.37 -8.55 24.97
C PHE A 7 -21.51 -8.58 23.71
N PHE A 8 -20.20 -8.76 23.90
CA PHE A 8 -19.20 -8.90 22.85
C PHE A 8 -18.92 -10.37 22.56
N PHE A 9 -19.12 -10.77 21.31
CA PHE A 9 -18.90 -12.14 20.87
C PHE A 9 -17.75 -12.22 19.88
N VAL A 10 -16.67 -12.85 20.32
CA VAL A 10 -15.39 -12.88 19.62
C VAL A 10 -15.33 -14.12 18.74
N VAL A 11 -15.14 -13.90 17.43
CA VAL A 11 -15.06 -14.95 16.41
C VAL A 11 -13.88 -14.68 15.47
N GLY A 12 -13.44 -15.69 14.74
CA GLY A 12 -12.29 -15.57 13.84
C GLY A 12 -11.67 -16.93 13.50
N PRO A 13 -10.85 -17.02 12.43
CA PRO A 13 -10.24 -18.28 12.03
C PRO A 13 -9.33 -18.84 13.14
N SER A 14 -9.05 -20.15 13.06
CA SER A 14 -8.06 -20.77 13.92
C SER A 14 -6.69 -20.10 13.68
N GLY A 15 -5.91 -19.87 14.74
CA GLY A 15 -4.62 -19.17 14.65
C GLY A 15 -4.69 -17.64 14.61
N ALA A 16 -5.88 -17.03 14.53
CA ALA A 16 -6.04 -15.57 14.55
C ALA A 16 -5.62 -14.90 15.88
N GLY A 17 -5.37 -15.69 16.93
CA GLY A 17 -4.89 -15.19 18.22
C GLY A 17 -5.98 -14.68 19.16
N LYS A 18 -7.25 -15.09 18.96
CA LYS A 18 -8.40 -14.69 19.78
C LYS A 18 -8.15 -14.79 21.29
N ASP A 19 -7.67 -15.95 21.75
CA ASP A 19 -7.47 -16.21 23.19
C ASP A 19 -6.40 -15.28 23.75
N SER A 20 -5.29 -15.09 23.04
CA SER A 20 -4.21 -14.17 23.43
C SER A 20 -4.66 -12.71 23.52
N LEU A 21 -5.55 -12.27 22.61
CA LEU A 21 -6.12 -10.93 22.66
C LEU A 21 -7.10 -10.76 23.84
N ILE A 22 -7.91 -11.78 24.11
CA ILE A 22 -8.82 -11.80 25.26
C ILE A 22 -8.03 -11.75 26.57
N ASP A 23 -6.95 -12.52 26.67
CA ASP A 23 -6.08 -12.54 27.85
C ASP A 23 -5.36 -11.21 28.04
N GLY A 24 -4.85 -10.61 26.97
CA GLY A 24 -4.26 -9.28 27.00
C GLY A 24 -5.27 -8.21 27.42
N ALA A 25 -6.50 -8.27 26.92
CA ALA A 25 -7.57 -7.35 27.30
C ALA A 25 -8.00 -7.51 28.76
N ARG A 26 -7.97 -8.73 29.31
CA ARG A 26 -8.28 -8.99 30.72
C ARG A 26 -7.30 -8.27 31.66
N ALA A 27 -6.06 -8.10 31.25
CA ALA A 27 -5.07 -7.35 32.03
C ALA A 27 -5.21 -5.82 31.89
N ALA A 28 -5.93 -5.33 30.87
CA ALA A 28 -5.98 -3.92 30.47
C ALA A 28 -7.34 -3.24 30.69
N LEU A 29 -8.38 -3.98 31.05
CA LEU A 29 -9.75 -3.48 31.25
C LEU A 29 -10.18 -3.59 32.71
N ASP A 30 -10.96 -2.60 33.15
CA ASP A 30 -11.46 -2.48 34.52
C ASP A 30 -12.65 -3.43 34.80
N ASP A 31 -13.13 -3.46 36.05
CA ASP A 31 -14.21 -4.34 36.56
C ASP A 31 -15.59 -4.17 35.88
N ASP A 32 -15.72 -3.19 34.98
CA ASP A 32 -16.88 -3.01 34.10
C ASP A 32 -16.96 -4.07 32.98
N TYR A 33 -15.91 -4.89 32.80
CA TYR A 33 -15.87 -6.00 31.85
C TYR A 33 -15.78 -7.36 32.54
N VAL A 34 -16.60 -8.31 32.09
CA VAL A 34 -16.63 -9.70 32.53
C VAL A 34 -16.24 -10.59 31.36
N PHE A 35 -15.17 -11.37 31.53
CA PHE A 35 -14.73 -12.35 30.54
C PHE A 35 -15.43 -13.69 30.79
N ALA A 36 -16.26 -14.13 29.85
CA ALA A 36 -17.08 -15.30 30.01
C ALA A 36 -16.24 -16.59 30.08
N ARG A 37 -16.48 -17.40 31.10
CA ARG A 37 -15.95 -18.76 31.20
C ARG A 37 -16.91 -19.71 30.48
N ARG A 38 -16.42 -20.39 29.45
CA ARG A 38 -17.21 -21.40 28.72
C ARG A 38 -17.31 -22.69 29.54
N VAL A 39 -18.43 -23.38 29.43
CA VAL A 39 -18.58 -24.76 29.90
C VAL A 39 -18.29 -25.68 28.71
N ILE A 40 -17.35 -26.61 28.87
CA ILE A 40 -16.86 -27.45 27.77
C ILE A 40 -16.81 -28.90 28.23
N THR A 41 -17.13 -29.85 27.35
CA THR A 41 -17.02 -31.30 27.63
C THR A 41 -15.59 -31.82 27.64
N ARG A 42 -14.67 -31.12 28.31
CA ARG A 42 -13.26 -31.51 28.47
C ARG A 42 -12.79 -31.28 29.91
N PRO A 43 -11.77 -31.99 30.42
CA PRO A 43 -11.30 -31.84 31.81
C PRO A 43 -10.78 -30.43 32.12
N ASP A 44 -11.04 -29.95 33.34
CA ASP A 44 -10.44 -28.74 33.87
C ASP A 44 -8.91 -28.81 33.82
N GLY A 45 -8.25 -27.68 33.54
CA GLY A 45 -6.78 -27.59 33.44
C GLY A 45 -6.18 -28.06 32.11
N SER A 46 -7.01 -28.49 31.14
CA SER A 46 -6.57 -28.75 29.77
C SER A 46 -5.97 -27.51 29.10
N ALA A 47 -4.95 -27.68 28.26
CA ALA A 47 -4.30 -26.58 27.55
C ALA A 47 -5.29 -25.73 26.72
N GLY A 48 -5.24 -24.40 26.91
CA GLY A 48 -6.12 -23.42 26.26
C GLY A 48 -6.66 -22.38 27.25
N GLU A 49 -7.73 -21.68 26.87
CA GLU A 49 -8.38 -20.68 27.74
C GLU A 49 -8.99 -21.27 29.02
N ALA A 50 -9.22 -20.42 30.02
CA ALA A 50 -9.94 -20.77 31.24
C ALA A 50 -11.40 -21.15 30.93
N HIS A 51 -11.80 -22.36 31.29
CA HIS A 51 -13.12 -22.95 31.03
C HIS A 51 -13.57 -23.80 32.22
N GLU A 52 -14.85 -24.13 32.29
CA GLU A 52 -15.41 -25.10 33.25
C GLU A 52 -15.56 -26.44 32.53
N GLY A 53 -14.83 -27.45 32.99
CA GLY A 53 -14.86 -28.79 32.45
C GLY A 53 -16.00 -29.63 33.03
N VAL A 54 -16.81 -30.22 32.15
CA VAL A 54 -17.92 -31.11 32.53
C VAL A 54 -17.88 -32.40 31.72
N THR A 55 -18.56 -33.45 32.20
CA THR A 55 -18.80 -34.65 31.39
C THR A 55 -19.90 -34.39 30.36
N GLU A 56 -19.99 -35.19 29.29
CA GLU A 56 -21.07 -35.09 28.31
C GLU A 56 -22.46 -35.29 28.97
N ALA A 57 -22.57 -36.23 29.90
CA ALA A 57 -23.80 -36.49 30.65
C ALA A 57 -24.22 -35.28 31.50
N GLU A 58 -23.24 -34.60 32.10
CA GLU A 58 -23.46 -33.38 32.87
C GLU A 58 -23.86 -32.21 31.96
N PHE A 59 -23.17 -32.04 30.83
CA PHE A 59 -23.47 -31.00 29.84
C PHE A 59 -24.91 -31.15 29.31
N ALA A 60 -25.30 -32.37 28.91
CA ALA A 60 -26.64 -32.68 28.42
C ALA A 60 -27.71 -32.48 29.51
N ARG A 61 -27.39 -32.72 30.79
CA ARG A 61 -28.29 -32.40 31.90
C ARG A 61 -28.50 -30.89 32.01
N ARG A 62 -27.41 -30.11 32.05
CA ARG A 62 -27.45 -28.64 32.16
C ARG A 62 -28.12 -27.95 30.96
N GLN A 63 -27.96 -28.52 29.77
CA GLN A 63 -28.66 -28.05 28.57
C GLN A 63 -30.17 -28.29 28.69
N ARG A 64 -30.61 -29.46 29.19
CA ARG A 64 -32.04 -29.77 29.41
C ARG A 64 -32.68 -28.92 30.51
N SER A 65 -31.92 -28.53 31.54
CA SER A 65 -32.40 -27.61 32.59
C SER A 65 -32.37 -26.14 32.17
N GLY A 66 -31.91 -25.82 30.96
CA GLY A 66 -31.92 -24.45 30.42
C GLY A 66 -30.82 -23.54 31.01
N GLU A 67 -29.77 -24.13 31.59
CA GLU A 67 -28.68 -23.39 32.24
C GLU A 67 -27.78 -22.61 31.27
N PHE A 68 -27.88 -22.87 29.97
CA PHE A 68 -27.12 -22.18 28.93
C PHE A 68 -27.91 -21.07 28.23
N LEU A 69 -27.21 -19.97 27.91
CA LEU A 69 -27.67 -18.93 26.98
C LEU A 69 -27.64 -19.45 25.54
N VAL A 70 -26.58 -20.17 25.18
CA VAL A 70 -26.42 -20.84 23.89
C VAL A 70 -25.43 -22.00 24.01
N THR A 71 -25.58 -23.01 23.15
CA THR A 71 -24.71 -24.18 23.06
C THR A 71 -24.33 -24.47 21.61
N TRP A 72 -23.15 -25.03 21.36
CA TRP A 72 -22.74 -25.51 20.04
C TRP A 72 -21.72 -26.65 20.14
N ASP A 73 -21.59 -27.40 19.06
CA ASP A 73 -20.62 -28.48 18.93
C ASP A 73 -19.44 -28.06 18.03
N ALA A 74 -18.22 -28.39 18.43
CA ALA A 74 -17.02 -28.21 17.62
C ALA A 74 -15.90 -29.15 18.06
N HIS A 75 -15.15 -29.71 17.12
CA HIS A 75 -13.99 -30.57 17.43
C HIS A 75 -14.33 -31.72 18.42
N ASP A 76 -15.48 -32.36 18.20
CA ASP A 76 -15.98 -33.47 19.03
C ASP A 76 -16.22 -33.11 20.51
N LEU A 77 -16.36 -31.81 20.81
CA LEU A 77 -16.69 -31.28 22.12
C LEU A 77 -17.94 -30.40 22.05
N CYS A 78 -18.72 -30.40 23.13
CA CYS A 78 -19.85 -29.49 23.33
C CYS A 78 -19.37 -28.26 24.12
N TYR A 79 -19.82 -27.09 23.69
CA TYR A 79 -19.52 -25.80 24.30
C TYR A 79 -20.81 -25.11 24.69
N GLY A 80 -20.82 -24.51 25.88
CA GLY A 80 -21.95 -23.77 26.41
C GLY A 80 -21.52 -22.44 27.02
N LEU A 81 -22.30 -21.40 26.77
CA LEU A 81 -22.20 -20.14 27.51
C LEU A 81 -23.29 -20.10 28.58
N PRO A 82 -22.94 -19.98 29.88
CA PRO A 82 -23.92 -19.96 30.96
C PRO A 82 -24.95 -18.83 30.81
N ARG A 83 -26.21 -19.11 31.17
CA ARG A 83 -27.28 -18.11 31.22
C ARG A 83 -27.02 -17.04 32.28
N SER A 84 -26.22 -17.34 33.31
CA SER A 84 -25.83 -16.38 34.35
C SER A 84 -25.15 -15.13 33.81
N LEU A 85 -24.57 -15.17 32.60
CA LEU A 85 -24.01 -13.99 31.91
C LEU A 85 -25.06 -12.91 31.62
N MET A 86 -26.36 -13.26 31.53
CA MET A 86 -27.44 -12.28 31.39
C MET A 86 -27.54 -11.35 32.60
N LEU A 87 -27.34 -11.91 33.81
CA LEU A 87 -27.36 -11.13 35.06
C LEU A 87 -26.22 -10.09 35.08
N GLU A 88 -25.12 -10.37 34.40
CA GLU A 88 -23.99 -9.45 34.29
C GLU A 88 -24.31 -8.25 33.39
N LEU A 89 -24.97 -8.52 32.26
CA LEU A 89 -25.47 -7.46 31.38
C LEU A 89 -26.52 -6.58 32.10
N GLU A 90 -27.42 -7.19 32.87
CA GLU A 90 -28.44 -6.48 33.66
C GLU A 90 -27.83 -5.58 34.74
N ARG A 91 -26.69 -5.97 35.31
CA ARG A 91 -25.88 -5.15 36.23
C ARG A 91 -25.13 -4.01 35.55
N GLY A 92 -25.22 -3.91 34.22
CA GLY A 92 -24.53 -2.90 33.41
C GLY A 92 -23.08 -3.26 33.08
N ARG A 93 -22.64 -4.49 33.35
CA ARG A 93 -21.29 -4.96 32.99
C ARG A 93 -21.26 -5.48 31.56
N ASN A 94 -20.17 -5.22 30.87
CA ASN A 94 -19.94 -5.70 29.51
C ASN A 94 -19.43 -7.14 29.55
N VAL A 95 -19.98 -8.03 28.74
CA VAL A 95 -19.56 -9.44 28.71
C VAL A 95 -18.72 -9.68 27.45
N VAL A 96 -17.55 -10.28 27.58
CA VAL A 96 -16.70 -10.69 26.45
C VAL A 96 -16.64 -12.20 26.40
N ALA A 97 -17.16 -12.79 25.32
CA ALA A 97 -17.27 -14.24 25.15
C ALA A 97 -16.64 -14.72 23.84
N ASN A 98 -15.80 -15.75 23.93
CA ASN A 98 -15.22 -16.43 22.78
C ASN A 98 -16.18 -17.49 22.24
N GLY A 99 -16.40 -17.57 20.92
CA GLY A 99 -17.29 -18.60 20.39
C GLY A 99 -17.23 -18.85 18.89
N SER A 100 -18.24 -19.58 18.40
CA SER A 100 -18.36 -20.02 17.01
C SER A 100 -19.34 -19.16 16.23
N ARG A 101 -19.08 -18.92 14.94
CA ARG A 101 -19.99 -18.15 14.08
C ARG A 101 -21.38 -18.77 13.94
N GLY A 102 -21.49 -20.09 14.15
CA GLY A 102 -22.75 -20.83 14.00
C GLY A 102 -23.86 -20.39 14.96
N VAL A 103 -23.53 -19.75 16.09
CA VAL A 103 -24.51 -19.34 17.11
C VAL A 103 -24.80 -17.84 17.14
N ILE A 104 -24.22 -17.07 16.20
CA ILE A 104 -24.38 -15.60 16.17
C ILE A 104 -25.85 -15.21 15.99
N ALA A 105 -26.57 -15.87 15.08
CA ALA A 105 -27.98 -15.56 14.81
C ALA A 105 -28.88 -15.81 16.03
N GLU A 106 -28.64 -16.91 16.76
CA GLU A 106 -29.38 -17.25 17.98
C GLU A 106 -29.10 -16.24 19.11
N LEU A 107 -27.84 -15.85 19.28
CA LEU A 107 -27.44 -14.84 20.26
C LEU A 107 -28.02 -13.46 19.94
N ALA A 108 -27.97 -13.04 18.67
CA ALA A 108 -28.53 -11.77 18.22
C ALA A 108 -30.03 -11.66 18.48
N ALA A 109 -30.78 -12.76 18.39
CA ALA A 109 -32.21 -12.80 18.69
C ALA A 109 -32.54 -12.72 20.19
N ARG A 110 -31.57 -13.03 21.07
CA ARG A 110 -31.78 -13.12 22.53
C ARG A 110 -31.17 -11.97 23.32
N LEU A 111 -30.17 -11.29 22.76
CA LEU A 111 -29.39 -10.27 23.46
C LEU A 111 -29.77 -8.87 23.00
N PRO A 112 -30.15 -7.96 23.92
CA PRO A 112 -30.59 -6.61 23.56
C PRO A 112 -29.45 -5.72 23.05
N ARG A 113 -28.20 -5.97 23.49
CA ARG A 113 -27.00 -5.27 23.03
C ARG A 113 -25.92 -6.29 22.70
N PHE A 114 -25.72 -6.54 21.41
CA PHE A 114 -24.85 -7.60 20.92
C PHE A 114 -23.92 -7.06 19.83
N VAL A 115 -22.61 -7.25 20.02
CA VAL A 115 -21.56 -6.83 19.08
C VAL A 115 -20.67 -8.02 18.78
N VAL A 116 -20.43 -8.30 17.51
CA VAL A 116 -19.50 -9.35 17.09
C VAL A 116 -18.13 -8.73 16.83
N ILE A 117 -17.09 -9.27 17.46
CA ILE A 117 -15.70 -8.91 17.19
C ILE A 117 -15.09 -9.99 16.29
N VAL A 118 -14.73 -9.63 15.05
CA VAL A 118 -14.09 -10.54 14.10
C VAL A 118 -12.59 -10.33 14.13
N VAL A 119 -11.87 -11.27 14.75
CA VAL A 119 -10.40 -11.25 14.75
C VAL A 119 -9.87 -11.86 13.46
N THR A 120 -9.06 -11.11 12.72
CA THR A 120 -8.43 -11.55 11.47
C THR A 120 -6.91 -11.50 11.58
N ALA A 121 -6.21 -12.25 10.73
CA ALA A 121 -4.78 -12.11 10.53
C ALA A 121 -4.44 -12.51 9.07
N PRO A 122 -3.36 -11.96 8.49
CA PRO A 122 -2.90 -12.34 7.15
C PRO A 122 -2.70 -13.86 7.00
N HIS A 123 -2.93 -14.39 5.79
CA HIS A 123 -2.90 -15.83 5.53
C HIS A 123 -1.54 -16.47 5.83
N ASP A 124 -0.45 -15.76 5.54
CA ASP A 124 0.93 -16.14 5.86
C ASP A 124 1.18 -16.16 7.37
N VAL A 125 0.66 -15.17 8.11
CA VAL A 125 0.75 -15.13 9.59
C VAL A 125 -0.07 -16.26 10.22
N LEU A 126 -1.28 -16.54 9.72
CA LEU A 126 -2.10 -17.66 10.17
C LEU A 126 -1.40 -18.99 9.91
N ALA A 127 -0.85 -19.19 8.71
CA ALA A 127 -0.12 -20.40 8.34
C ALA A 127 1.11 -20.61 9.23
N GLN A 128 1.91 -19.56 9.48
CA GLN A 128 3.07 -19.61 10.38
C GLN A 128 2.66 -19.95 11.83
N ARG A 129 1.61 -19.31 12.35
CA ARG A 129 1.12 -19.54 13.73
C ARG A 129 0.50 -20.94 13.90
N ILE A 130 -0.15 -21.46 12.87
CA ILE A 130 -0.69 -22.82 12.86
C ILE A 130 0.45 -23.84 12.76
N ALA A 131 1.43 -23.61 11.88
CA ALA A 131 2.60 -24.47 11.72
C ALA A 131 3.46 -24.55 13.00
N ALA A 132 3.63 -23.43 13.71
CA ALA A 132 4.38 -23.36 14.97
C ALA A 132 3.76 -24.20 16.12
N ARG A 133 2.50 -24.64 16.00
CA ARG A 133 1.83 -25.51 16.99
C ARG A 133 2.16 -27.00 16.82
N GLY A 134 2.93 -27.37 15.79
CA GLY A 134 3.60 -28.67 15.68
C GLY A 134 2.69 -29.91 15.59
N ARG A 135 1.46 -29.78 15.08
CA ARG A 135 0.48 -30.90 15.07
C ARG A 135 -0.12 -31.30 13.72
N GLU A 136 0.26 -30.70 12.57
CA GLU A 136 -0.44 -30.96 11.29
C GLU A 136 0.48 -30.81 10.06
N SER A 137 0.17 -31.52 8.95
CA SER A 137 0.88 -31.43 7.66
C SER A 137 0.39 -30.23 6.82
N GLY A 138 1.20 -29.76 5.86
CA GLY A 138 0.97 -28.51 5.10
C GLY A 138 -0.40 -28.39 4.41
N ASP A 139 -0.93 -29.49 3.87
CA ASP A 139 -2.24 -29.50 3.18
C ASP A 139 -3.45 -29.38 4.14
N GLN A 140 -3.28 -29.81 5.40
CA GLN A 140 -4.29 -29.69 6.45
C GLN A 140 -4.39 -28.24 6.97
N VAL A 141 -3.27 -27.50 6.96
CA VAL A 141 -3.21 -26.07 7.32
C VAL A 141 -3.92 -25.22 6.27
N ALA A 142 -3.66 -25.46 4.98
CA ALA A 142 -4.30 -24.72 3.88
C ALA A 142 -5.83 -24.92 3.86
N SER A 143 -6.30 -26.14 4.08
CA SER A 143 -7.73 -26.46 4.13
C SER A 143 -8.47 -25.83 5.32
N ARG A 144 -7.77 -25.64 6.44
CA ARG A 144 -8.32 -24.94 7.63
C ARG A 144 -8.34 -23.42 7.47
N VAL A 145 -7.34 -22.86 6.82
CA VAL A 145 -7.27 -21.42 6.52
C VAL A 145 -8.35 -21.02 5.49
N ALA A 146 -8.76 -21.94 4.61
CA ALA A 146 -9.77 -21.71 3.57
C ALA A 146 -11.23 -21.91 4.01
N ARG A 147 -11.52 -22.48 5.19
CA ARG A 147 -12.90 -22.68 5.67
C ARG A 147 -13.50 -21.34 6.12
N ALA A 148 -14.24 -20.69 5.23
CA ALA A 148 -15.13 -19.59 5.59
C ALA A 148 -16.27 -20.14 6.47
N GLY A 149 -16.24 -19.83 7.77
CA GLY A 149 -17.37 -20.11 8.65
C GLY A 149 -18.61 -19.30 8.25
N ALA A 150 -19.78 -19.67 8.79
CA ALA A 150 -21.06 -18.98 8.54
C ALA A 150 -20.91 -17.44 8.64
N PRO A 151 -21.49 -16.67 7.70
CA PRO A 151 -21.38 -15.21 7.70
C PRO A 151 -22.07 -14.60 8.92
N VAL A 152 -21.55 -13.47 9.39
CA VAL A 152 -22.22 -12.66 10.43
C VAL A 152 -23.50 -12.08 9.80
N PRO A 153 -24.68 -12.18 10.45
CA PRO A 153 -25.90 -11.60 9.92
C PRO A 153 -25.75 -10.08 9.70
N PRO A 154 -26.23 -9.51 8.57
CA PRO A 154 -25.96 -8.11 8.21
C PRO A 154 -26.46 -7.05 9.21
N HIS A 155 -27.46 -7.41 10.03
CA HIS A 155 -28.04 -6.51 11.03
C HIS A 155 -27.29 -6.50 12.37
N VAL A 156 -26.29 -7.37 12.54
CA VAL A 156 -25.52 -7.47 13.78
C VAL A 156 -24.29 -6.56 13.69
N PRO A 157 -24.11 -5.59 14.62
CA PRO A 157 -22.91 -4.77 14.67
C PRO A 157 -21.65 -5.63 14.72
N CYS A 158 -20.73 -5.36 13.82
CA CYS A 158 -19.52 -6.16 13.64
C CYS A 158 -18.29 -5.24 13.60
N ILE A 159 -17.29 -5.51 14.44
CA ILE A 159 -16.02 -4.78 14.45
C ILE A 159 -14.91 -5.77 14.11
N THR A 160 -14.14 -5.46 13.07
CA THR A 160 -13.02 -6.31 12.63
C THR A 160 -11.73 -5.85 13.30
N VAL A 161 -11.01 -6.78 13.94
CA VAL A 161 -9.72 -6.52 14.59
C VAL A 161 -8.63 -7.32 13.89
N SER A 162 -7.70 -6.62 13.23
CA SER A 162 -6.53 -7.24 12.61
C SER A 162 -5.44 -7.51 13.66
N ASN A 163 -5.02 -8.77 13.75
CA ASN A 163 -3.89 -9.24 14.56
C ASN A 163 -2.70 -9.63 13.68
N ASP A 164 -2.23 -8.65 12.92
CA ASP A 164 -1.22 -8.74 11.85
C ASP A 164 0.22 -8.44 12.29
N SER A 165 0.43 -7.99 13.53
CA SER A 165 1.71 -7.46 14.03
C SER A 165 2.03 -8.04 15.41
N THR A 166 2.44 -7.22 16.38
CA THR A 166 2.78 -7.68 17.73
C THR A 166 1.53 -7.96 18.56
N LEU A 167 1.66 -8.80 19.60
CA LEU A 167 0.55 -9.12 20.48
C LEU A 167 0.06 -7.86 21.23
N GLU A 168 0.97 -6.97 21.63
CA GLU A 168 0.66 -5.70 22.28
C GLU A 168 -0.19 -4.80 21.37
N ALA A 169 0.21 -4.65 20.09
CA ALA A 169 -0.54 -3.87 19.11
C ALA A 169 -1.91 -4.48 18.82
N GLY A 170 -1.98 -5.81 18.66
CA GLY A 170 -3.24 -6.52 18.50
C GLY A 170 -4.16 -6.34 19.71
N THR A 171 -3.61 -6.40 20.92
CA THR A 171 -4.35 -6.25 22.19
C THR A 171 -4.88 -4.82 22.33
N ALA A 172 -4.07 -3.81 22.00
CA ALA A 172 -4.50 -2.42 22.03
C ALA A 172 -5.71 -2.18 21.09
N ARG A 173 -5.64 -2.66 19.85
CA ARG A 173 -6.76 -2.58 18.89
C ARG A 173 -8.00 -3.35 19.37
N PHE A 174 -7.80 -4.50 20.00
CA PHE A 174 -8.90 -5.30 20.54
C PHE A 174 -9.59 -4.60 21.72
N VAL A 175 -8.82 -4.03 22.65
CA VAL A 175 -9.34 -3.20 23.76
C VAL A 175 -10.08 -1.97 23.24
N GLU A 176 -9.54 -1.30 22.22
CA GLU A 176 -10.20 -0.18 21.57
C GLU A 176 -11.52 -0.60 20.91
N ALA A 177 -11.55 -1.74 20.21
CA ALA A 177 -12.78 -2.29 19.63
C ALA A 177 -13.85 -2.59 20.70
N LEU A 178 -13.45 -3.13 21.86
CA LEU A 178 -14.36 -3.33 22.99
C LEU A 178 -14.88 -2.00 23.53
N ARG A 179 -14.02 -1.00 23.75
CA ARG A 179 -14.43 0.34 24.20
C ARG A 179 -15.37 1.00 23.20
N ASN A 180 -15.05 0.97 21.91
CA ASN A 180 -15.88 1.55 20.85
C ASN A 180 -17.24 0.85 20.74
N GLY A 181 -17.29 -0.47 20.89
CA GLY A 181 -18.56 -1.20 20.88
C GLY A 181 -19.39 -1.05 22.16
N THR A 182 -18.83 -0.53 23.27
CA THR A 182 -19.65 -0.13 24.44
C THR A 182 -20.41 1.17 24.17
N GLY A 183 -19.83 2.03 23.31
CA GLY A 183 -20.48 3.22 22.74
C GLY A 183 -21.55 2.90 21.70
N ALA A 184 -21.59 1.67 21.16
CA ALA A 184 -22.64 1.17 20.26
C ALA A 184 -23.95 0.85 20.99
N SER A 185 -24.36 1.73 21.90
CA SER A 185 -25.77 2.12 21.96
C SER A 185 -26.13 2.73 20.59
N ALA A 186 -27.40 2.93 20.27
CA ALA A 186 -27.82 3.78 19.16
C ALA A 186 -27.41 5.25 19.41
N ALA A 187 -26.11 5.51 19.54
CA ALA A 187 -25.48 6.80 19.71
C ALA A 187 -25.38 7.44 18.33
N GLU A 188 -25.96 8.62 18.23
CA GLU A 188 -26.08 9.51 17.09
C GLU A 188 -25.11 9.25 15.94
N ARG A 189 -25.68 9.03 14.75
CA ARG A 189 -24.96 9.07 13.47
C ARG A 189 -24.00 10.27 13.50
N PRO A 190 -22.73 10.12 13.07
CA PRO A 190 -21.79 11.24 13.08
C PRO A 190 -22.39 12.45 12.37
N ALA A 191 -22.20 13.65 12.91
CA ALA A 191 -22.69 14.88 12.29
C ALA A 191 -22.19 15.03 10.84
N SER A 192 -20.98 14.54 10.56
CA SER A 192 -20.38 14.52 9.22
C SER A 192 -21.12 13.62 8.21
N ARG A 193 -22.02 12.74 8.66
CA ARG A 193 -22.89 11.95 7.78
C ARG A 193 -23.77 12.82 6.90
N THR A 194 -24.13 14.03 7.36
CA THR A 194 -24.85 15.00 6.53
C THR A 194 -24.01 15.42 5.33
N ASN A 195 -22.70 15.60 5.51
CA ASN A 195 -21.75 15.90 4.42
C ASN A 195 -21.58 14.70 3.49
N LEU A 196 -21.46 13.49 4.06
CA LEU A 196 -21.43 12.26 3.27
C LEU A 196 -22.67 12.18 2.36
N MET A 197 -23.87 12.36 2.93
CA MET A 197 -25.13 12.32 2.20
C MET A 197 -25.25 13.45 1.17
N ALA A 198 -24.75 14.65 1.48
CA ALA A 198 -24.67 15.74 0.52
C ALA A 198 -23.85 15.32 -0.72
N LYS A 199 -22.69 14.68 -0.52
CA LYS A 199 -21.88 14.20 -1.65
C LYS A 199 -22.56 13.10 -2.46
N LEU A 200 -23.31 12.21 -1.80
CA LEU A 200 -24.12 11.18 -2.49
C LEU A 200 -25.21 11.80 -3.38
N ARG A 201 -25.76 12.95 -3.00
CA ARG A 201 -26.72 13.71 -3.83
C ARG A 201 -26.05 14.51 -4.96
N GLY A 202 -24.72 14.56 -4.99
CA GLY A 202 -23.94 15.32 -5.97
C GLY A 202 -23.58 16.74 -5.51
N ASP A 203 -23.90 17.11 -4.27
CA ASP A 203 -23.54 18.43 -3.73
C ASP A 203 -22.00 18.52 -3.55
N PRO A 204 -21.38 19.68 -3.88
CA PRO A 204 -19.96 19.88 -3.63
C PRO A 204 -19.68 20.01 -2.13
N LEU A 205 -18.52 19.49 -1.67
CA LEU A 205 -18.06 19.64 -0.30
C LEU A 205 -16.91 20.64 -0.18
N ASP A 206 -16.92 21.45 0.87
CA ASP A 206 -15.79 22.31 1.22
C ASP A 206 -14.73 21.58 2.06
N GLU A 207 -13.66 22.29 2.41
CA GLU A 207 -12.54 21.74 3.18
C GLU A 207 -12.98 21.22 4.55
N ALA A 208 -13.81 21.99 5.28
CA ALA A 208 -14.26 21.60 6.62
C ALA A 208 -15.14 20.34 6.58
N ALA A 209 -16.01 20.24 5.56
CA ALA A 209 -16.82 19.07 5.33
C ALA A 209 -15.97 17.83 5.01
N TYR A 210 -14.95 17.97 4.16
CA TYR A 210 -14.01 16.87 3.89
C TYR A 210 -13.20 16.47 5.12
N VAL A 211 -12.70 17.42 5.93
CA VAL A 211 -12.01 17.10 7.19
C VAL A 211 -12.91 16.26 8.08
N ALA A 212 -14.16 16.67 8.29
CA ALA A 212 -15.10 15.96 9.14
C ALA A 212 -15.41 14.54 8.62
N VAL A 213 -15.62 14.37 7.31
CA VAL A 213 -15.87 13.05 6.71
C VAL A 213 -14.64 12.15 6.83
N LEU A 214 -13.45 12.66 6.53
CA LEU A 214 -12.22 11.87 6.60
C LEU A 214 -11.87 11.46 8.03
N GLN A 215 -12.07 12.35 9.00
CA GLN A 215 -11.87 12.06 10.42
C GLN A 215 -12.78 10.93 10.90
N ASP A 216 -14.05 10.93 10.50
CA ASP A 216 -15.02 9.93 10.90
C ASP A 216 -14.82 8.60 10.16
N ALA A 217 -14.34 8.64 8.92
CA ALA A 217 -13.91 7.47 8.18
C ALA A 217 -12.69 6.79 8.83
N ILE A 218 -11.68 7.57 9.23
CA ILE A 218 -10.49 7.06 9.97
C ILE A 218 -10.91 6.45 11.31
N ALA A 219 -11.84 7.09 12.02
CA ALA A 219 -12.35 6.61 13.30
C ALA A 219 -13.31 5.41 13.19
N GLY A 220 -13.58 4.89 11.99
CA GLY A 220 -14.49 3.76 11.79
C GLY A 220 -15.94 4.04 12.16
N ARG A 221 -16.38 5.31 12.11
CA ARG A 221 -17.74 5.73 12.48
C ARG A 221 -18.77 5.56 11.35
N TYR A 222 -18.32 5.18 10.16
CA TYR A 222 -19.17 4.84 9.03
C TYR A 222 -19.21 3.32 8.82
N THR A 223 -20.34 2.83 8.34
CA THR A 223 -20.39 1.47 7.80
C THR A 223 -19.55 1.37 6.51
N GLU A 224 -19.06 0.17 6.19
CA GLU A 224 -18.33 -0.07 4.94
C GLU A 224 -19.17 0.29 3.70
N ALA A 225 -20.48 0.06 3.77
CA ALA A 225 -21.43 0.43 2.72
C ALA A 225 -21.50 1.95 2.52
N GLU A 226 -21.69 2.74 3.58
CA GLU A 226 -21.75 4.21 3.51
C GLU A 226 -20.45 4.80 2.94
N LEU A 227 -19.30 4.31 3.39
CA LEU A 227 -18.01 4.78 2.93
C LEU A 227 -17.75 4.39 1.46
N THR A 228 -18.20 3.21 1.05
CA THR A 228 -18.13 2.76 -0.35
C THR A 228 -18.99 3.62 -1.25
N GLU A 229 -20.24 3.88 -0.87
CA GLU A 229 -21.15 4.77 -1.62
C GLU A 229 -20.56 6.17 -1.76
N PHE A 230 -19.99 6.71 -0.68
CA PHE A 230 -19.31 7.99 -0.69
C PHE A 230 -18.14 8.03 -1.67
N LEU A 231 -17.27 7.01 -1.64
CA LEU A 231 -16.12 6.93 -2.53
C LEU A 231 -16.52 6.82 -4.00
N VAL A 232 -17.54 6.01 -4.31
CA VAL A 232 -18.08 5.89 -5.67
C VAL A 232 -18.67 7.21 -6.14
N ALA A 233 -19.42 7.91 -5.29
CA ALA A 233 -19.97 9.23 -5.61
C ALA A 233 -18.84 10.25 -5.83
N ALA A 234 -17.92 10.37 -4.88
CA ALA A 234 -16.82 11.35 -4.92
C ALA A 234 -15.92 11.15 -6.15
N THR A 235 -15.50 9.91 -6.44
CA THR A 235 -14.64 9.64 -7.61
C THR A 235 -15.26 10.03 -8.95
N ARG A 236 -16.60 10.11 -9.04
CA ARG A 236 -17.32 10.49 -10.26
C ARG A 236 -17.65 11.97 -10.36
N THR A 237 -17.79 12.67 -9.24
CA THR A 237 -18.37 14.02 -9.20
C THR A 237 -17.47 15.09 -8.58
N LEU A 238 -16.21 14.80 -8.28
CA LEU A 238 -15.26 15.80 -7.79
C LEU A 238 -15.09 16.94 -8.80
N THR A 239 -15.37 18.17 -8.38
CA THR A 239 -15.03 19.41 -9.10
C THR A 239 -13.58 19.84 -8.85
N ASP A 240 -13.04 20.82 -9.58
CA ASP A 240 -11.65 21.29 -9.41
C ASP A 240 -11.46 21.86 -8.00
N GLU A 241 -12.40 22.70 -7.56
CA GLU A 241 -12.43 23.30 -6.22
C GLU A 241 -12.55 22.24 -5.12
N GLU A 242 -13.34 21.19 -5.31
CA GLU A 242 -13.39 20.09 -4.35
C GLU A 242 -12.08 19.31 -4.28
N VAL A 243 -11.33 19.17 -5.38
CA VAL A 243 -10.01 18.54 -5.33
C VAL A 243 -9.04 19.41 -4.52
N VAL A 244 -9.12 20.74 -4.63
CA VAL A 244 -8.37 21.67 -3.77
C VAL A 244 -8.76 21.49 -2.31
N ALA A 245 -10.06 21.53 -2.00
CA ALA A 245 -10.59 21.37 -0.66
C ALA A 245 -10.19 20.02 -0.04
N LEU A 246 -10.30 18.93 -0.80
CA LEU A 246 -9.87 17.60 -0.39
C LEU A 246 -8.35 17.55 -0.16
N ALA A 247 -7.56 18.17 -1.03
CA ALA A 247 -6.11 18.21 -0.87
C ALA A 247 -5.71 18.93 0.43
N ARG A 248 -6.34 20.08 0.73
CA ARG A 248 -6.14 20.83 1.98
C ARG A 248 -6.59 20.03 3.19
N ALA A 249 -7.80 19.47 3.16
CA ALA A 249 -8.35 18.66 4.24
C ALA A 249 -7.43 17.50 4.63
N ARG A 250 -6.79 16.85 3.64
CA ARG A 250 -5.84 15.76 3.88
C ARG A 250 -4.58 16.20 4.63
N THR A 251 -4.16 17.46 4.50
CA THR A 251 -2.99 17.98 5.22
C THR A 251 -3.23 18.11 6.73
N ALA A 252 -4.49 18.18 7.18
CA ALA A 252 -4.84 18.27 8.60
C ALA A 252 -4.46 17.02 9.40
N PHE A 253 -4.26 15.88 8.73
CA PHE A 253 -3.97 14.58 9.37
C PHE A 253 -2.47 14.25 9.42
N THR A 254 -1.60 15.13 8.94
CA THR A 254 -0.15 14.87 8.94
C THR A 254 0.61 16.20 9.09
N PRO A 255 1.43 16.38 10.14
CA PRO A 255 2.23 17.58 10.31
C PRO A 255 3.14 17.84 9.10
N ARG A 256 3.29 19.12 8.74
CA ARG A 256 4.23 19.54 7.71
C ARG A 256 5.65 19.59 8.26
N ILE A 257 6.60 19.04 7.53
CA ILE A 257 8.03 19.20 7.83
C ILE A 257 8.47 20.60 7.41
N ASP A 258 9.07 21.34 8.33
CA ASP A 258 9.79 22.57 8.03
C ASP A 258 11.29 22.28 7.85
N TRP A 259 11.82 22.77 6.73
CA TRP A 259 13.20 22.62 6.28
C TRP A 259 14.04 23.88 6.49
N ASP A 260 13.44 25.00 6.94
CA ASP A 260 14.10 26.31 7.07
C ASP A 260 14.77 26.78 5.76
N GLU A 261 14.14 26.45 4.64
CA GLU A 261 14.61 26.81 3.30
C GLU A 261 13.47 27.35 2.43
N PRO A 262 13.72 28.41 1.64
CA PRO A 262 12.68 29.00 0.80
C PRO A 262 12.32 28.10 -0.39
N VAL A 263 13.25 27.28 -0.87
CA VAL A 263 13.08 26.42 -2.05
C VAL A 263 13.46 24.98 -1.69
N VAL A 264 12.44 24.20 -1.38
CA VAL A 264 12.49 22.74 -1.23
C VAL A 264 11.78 22.11 -2.42
N VAL A 265 12.49 21.28 -3.18
CA VAL A 265 12.00 20.72 -4.44
C VAL A 265 11.63 19.24 -4.30
N ASP A 266 10.64 18.78 -5.05
CA ASP A 266 10.31 17.34 -5.21
C ASP A 266 9.94 17.04 -6.67
N LYS A 267 10.01 15.77 -7.04
CA LYS A 267 9.59 15.25 -8.33
C LYS A 267 8.61 14.11 -8.13
N HIS A 268 7.44 14.21 -8.73
CA HIS A 268 6.48 13.10 -8.83
C HIS A 268 6.40 12.56 -10.25
N SER A 269 5.93 11.32 -10.39
CA SER A 269 5.56 10.76 -11.69
C SER A 269 4.30 9.94 -11.50
N MET A 270 3.34 10.08 -12.41
CA MET A 270 2.17 9.20 -12.44
C MET A 270 2.57 7.74 -12.70
N GLY A 271 3.78 7.50 -13.23
CA GLY A 271 4.33 6.19 -13.50
C GLY A 271 3.62 5.49 -14.67
N GLY A 272 3.75 4.17 -14.73
CA GLY A 272 3.20 3.36 -15.83
C GLY A 272 4.18 3.14 -16.99
N VAL A 273 5.39 3.72 -16.93
CA VAL A 273 6.47 3.46 -17.90
C VAL A 273 7.56 2.62 -17.22
N PRO A 274 7.81 1.38 -17.67
CA PRO A 274 8.90 0.54 -17.16
C PRO A 274 10.28 1.16 -17.40
N GLY A 275 11.25 0.88 -16.53
CA GLY A 275 12.63 1.34 -16.68
C GLY A 275 12.87 2.83 -16.38
N SER A 276 11.82 3.64 -16.21
CA SER A 276 11.90 5.09 -15.98
C SER A 276 12.37 5.47 -14.56
N ARG A 277 13.63 5.17 -14.21
CA ARG A 277 14.28 5.54 -12.94
C ARG A 277 15.02 6.86 -12.97
N ILE A 278 14.53 7.80 -13.76
CA ILE A 278 15.09 9.16 -13.82
C ILE A 278 15.21 9.82 -12.45
N THR A 279 14.36 9.47 -11.46
CA THR A 279 14.44 10.02 -10.11
C THR A 279 15.80 9.78 -9.45
N LEU A 280 16.44 8.62 -9.69
CA LEU A 280 17.75 8.31 -9.13
C LEU A 280 18.89 9.09 -9.81
N ILE A 281 18.62 9.79 -10.92
CA ILE A 281 19.58 10.68 -11.63
C ILE A 281 19.25 12.15 -11.33
N VAL A 282 17.97 12.50 -11.35
CA VAL A 282 17.48 13.86 -11.07
C VAL A 282 17.85 14.31 -9.66
N VAL A 283 17.59 13.47 -8.65
CA VAL A 283 17.87 13.80 -7.24
C VAL A 283 19.35 14.14 -7.03
N PRO A 284 20.34 13.32 -7.46
CA PRO A 284 21.73 13.68 -7.27
C PRO A 284 22.19 14.88 -8.10
N ILE A 285 21.64 15.13 -9.30
CA ILE A 285 21.96 16.36 -10.06
C ILE A 285 21.49 17.60 -9.28
N VAL A 286 20.25 17.59 -8.78
CA VAL A 286 19.66 18.70 -8.00
C VAL A 286 20.41 18.90 -6.68
N ALA A 287 20.79 17.82 -6.01
CA ALA A 287 21.60 17.87 -4.80
C ALA A 287 23.02 18.40 -5.05
N ALA A 288 23.62 18.07 -6.20
CA ALA A 288 24.92 18.59 -6.61
C ALA A 288 24.85 20.09 -6.95
N TYR A 289 23.74 20.57 -7.49
CA TYR A 289 23.47 21.99 -7.68
C TYR A 289 23.32 22.73 -6.34
N GLY A 290 22.64 22.10 -5.37
CA GLY A 290 22.55 22.58 -3.99
C GLY A 290 21.14 22.80 -3.46
N LEU A 291 20.08 22.43 -4.19
CA LEU A 291 18.70 22.53 -3.67
C LEU A 291 18.36 21.34 -2.76
N ALA A 292 17.53 21.59 -1.74
CA ALA A 292 17.05 20.54 -0.85
C ALA A 292 15.97 19.69 -1.53
N MET A 293 16.18 18.36 -1.60
CA MET A 293 15.26 17.41 -2.23
C MET A 293 14.99 16.19 -1.33
N PRO A 294 14.10 16.30 -0.32
CA PRO A 294 13.69 15.21 0.57
C PRO A 294 12.75 14.21 -0.13
N LYS A 295 13.23 13.53 -1.17
CA LYS A 295 12.41 12.70 -2.05
C LYS A 295 11.81 11.51 -1.30
N THR A 296 10.49 11.48 -1.17
CA THR A 296 9.73 10.28 -0.74
C THR A 296 9.08 9.57 -1.93
N SER A 297 9.15 8.25 -1.97
CA SER A 297 8.60 7.43 -3.05
C SER A 297 7.88 6.20 -2.51
N SER A 298 6.83 5.75 -3.19
CA SER A 298 6.23 4.45 -2.91
C SER A 298 7.04 3.32 -3.56
N ARG A 299 6.83 2.11 -3.05
CA ARG A 299 7.20 0.89 -3.75
C ARG A 299 6.29 0.63 -4.94
N ALA A 300 6.73 -0.24 -5.84
CA ALA A 300 5.89 -0.75 -6.91
C ALA A 300 4.65 -1.46 -6.35
N ILE A 301 3.53 -1.26 -7.04
CA ILE A 301 2.28 -2.00 -6.80
C ILE A 301 2.03 -2.93 -7.98
N THR A 302 2.02 -2.37 -9.20
CA THR A 302 1.75 -3.11 -10.44
C THR A 302 2.94 -3.16 -11.41
N SER A 303 3.97 -2.35 -11.19
CA SER A 303 5.19 -2.30 -12.01
C SER A 303 6.24 -3.30 -11.54
N ALA A 304 7.20 -3.63 -12.41
CA ALA A 304 8.33 -4.50 -12.08
C ALA A 304 9.29 -3.90 -11.04
N ALA A 305 9.34 -2.56 -10.93
CA ALA A 305 10.09 -1.86 -9.89
C ALA A 305 9.44 -0.52 -9.57
N GLY A 306 9.66 -0.03 -8.35
CA GLY A 306 9.39 1.32 -7.90
C GLY A 306 10.71 2.05 -7.60
N THR A 307 10.64 3.37 -7.41
CA THR A 307 11.85 4.17 -7.08
C THR A 307 12.45 3.74 -5.74
N ALA A 308 11.62 3.42 -4.75
CA ALA A 308 12.09 2.89 -3.47
C ALA A 308 12.71 1.50 -3.63
N ASP A 309 12.12 0.62 -4.45
CA ASP A 309 12.67 -0.72 -4.69
C ASP A 309 14.05 -0.65 -5.38
N ALA A 310 14.21 0.25 -6.36
CA ALA A 310 15.49 0.51 -7.00
C ALA A 310 16.53 1.04 -6.01
N MET A 311 16.22 2.09 -5.24
CA MET A 311 17.15 2.64 -4.24
C MET A 311 17.54 1.61 -3.17
N GLU A 312 16.62 0.72 -2.79
CA GLU A 312 16.86 -0.35 -1.80
C GLU A 312 17.92 -1.36 -2.24
N THR A 313 18.20 -1.47 -3.54
CA THR A 313 19.30 -2.32 -4.03
C THR A 313 20.67 -1.81 -3.63
N ILE A 314 20.80 -0.53 -3.26
CA ILE A 314 22.09 0.11 -2.96
C ILE A 314 22.16 0.81 -1.59
N ALA A 315 21.03 1.19 -1.00
CA ALA A 315 20.99 1.89 0.29
C ALA A 315 19.67 1.63 1.03
N ARG A 316 19.62 1.90 2.32
CA ARG A 316 18.36 1.83 3.09
C ARG A 316 17.35 2.85 2.58
N VAL A 317 16.09 2.43 2.50
CA VAL A 317 14.95 3.30 2.14
C VAL A 317 13.92 3.45 3.26
N ASP A 318 13.90 2.54 4.23
CA ASP A 318 13.09 2.68 5.45
C ASP A 318 13.82 3.62 6.44
N LEU A 319 13.51 4.91 6.33
CA LEU A 319 14.10 6.00 7.10
C LEU A 319 13.07 6.57 8.07
N ALA A 320 13.49 6.95 9.27
CA ALA A 320 12.69 7.77 10.18
C ALA A 320 12.79 9.27 9.84
N HIS A 321 11.95 10.13 10.43
CA HIS A 321 12.00 11.57 10.20
C HIS A 321 13.39 12.18 10.50
N GLU A 322 14.05 11.72 11.56
CA GLU A 322 15.39 12.17 11.93
C GLU A 322 16.45 11.74 10.90
N ASP A 323 16.35 10.53 10.36
CA ASP A 323 17.24 10.06 9.28
C ASP A 323 17.09 10.92 8.04
N VAL A 324 15.85 11.27 7.67
CA VAL A 324 15.57 12.13 6.51
C VAL A 324 16.15 13.53 6.73
N ARG A 325 15.96 14.13 7.91
CA ARG A 325 16.57 15.42 8.26
C ARG A 325 18.09 15.38 8.16
N ARG A 326 18.71 14.32 8.71
CA ARG A 326 20.17 14.11 8.65
C ARG A 326 20.66 13.95 7.21
N CYS A 327 19.98 13.16 6.38
CA CYS A 327 20.36 12.94 4.99
C CYS A 327 20.31 14.25 4.19
N VAL A 328 19.24 15.03 4.34
CA VAL A 328 19.10 16.31 3.64
C VAL A 328 20.12 17.33 4.13
N ALA A 329 20.40 17.41 5.43
CA ALA A 329 21.43 18.30 5.96
C ALA A 329 22.84 17.95 5.43
N GLN A 330 23.17 16.66 5.31
CA GLN A 330 24.51 16.20 4.90
C GLN A 330 24.70 16.13 3.38
N ALA A 331 23.65 15.74 2.64
CA ALA A 331 23.74 15.39 1.22
C ALA A 331 22.79 16.20 0.34
N ARG A 332 22.06 17.19 0.89
CA ARG A 332 20.99 17.99 0.24
C ARG A 332 19.79 17.18 -0.22
N ALA A 333 19.80 15.86 -0.12
CA ALA A 333 18.71 15.02 -0.56
C ALA A 333 18.67 13.65 0.13
N CYS A 334 17.53 12.99 -0.01
CA CYS A 334 17.35 11.56 0.26
C CYS A 334 16.34 10.99 -0.73
N ILE A 335 16.35 9.69 -0.96
CA ILE A 335 15.34 8.90 -1.68
C ILE A 335 14.81 7.85 -0.70
N ALA A 336 13.75 8.20 0.03
CA ALA A 336 13.16 7.37 1.08
C ALA A 336 11.84 6.71 0.65
N TRP A 337 11.52 5.58 1.27
CA TRP A 337 10.20 4.97 1.15
C TRP A 337 9.18 5.75 1.99
N ASN A 338 8.02 6.03 1.41
CA ASN A 338 6.96 6.80 2.07
C ASN A 338 6.28 6.08 3.26
N GLY A 339 6.43 4.76 3.37
CA GLY A 339 5.73 3.92 4.35
C GLY A 339 5.90 4.36 5.81
N ARG A 340 7.13 4.63 6.24
CA ARG A 340 7.41 5.02 7.63
C ARG A 340 7.31 6.53 7.89
N LEU A 341 7.27 7.35 6.85
CA LEU A 341 7.41 8.82 6.93
C LEU A 341 6.10 9.58 6.77
N ASN A 342 5.30 9.22 5.77
CA ASN A 342 4.12 9.98 5.38
C ASN A 342 3.05 9.06 4.77
N HIS A 343 3.03 7.82 5.23
CA HIS A 343 1.94 6.91 4.95
C HIS A 343 0.68 7.43 5.63
N SER A 344 -0.30 7.77 4.80
CA SER A 344 -1.49 8.47 5.23
C SER A 344 -2.53 7.44 5.63
N VAL A 345 -3.00 7.47 6.89
CA VAL A 345 -4.08 6.60 7.39
C VAL A 345 -5.35 6.74 6.52
N VAL A 346 -5.60 7.93 5.97
CA VAL A 346 -6.67 8.16 4.99
C VAL A 346 -6.51 7.26 3.76
N ASP A 347 -5.28 7.03 3.29
CA ASP A 347 -5.06 6.17 2.12
C ASP A 347 -5.29 4.71 2.43
N ASP A 348 -5.03 4.23 3.64
CA ASP A 348 -5.33 2.84 4.01
C ASP A 348 -6.82 2.56 3.94
N VAL A 349 -7.59 3.42 4.60
CA VAL A 349 -9.06 3.37 4.61
C VAL A 349 -9.61 3.45 3.19
N MET A 350 -9.16 4.43 2.40
CA MET A 350 -9.69 4.60 1.04
C MET A 350 -9.24 3.48 0.10
N ASN A 351 -7.97 3.07 0.13
CA ASN A 351 -7.42 2.09 -0.81
C ASN A 351 -7.99 0.68 -0.59
N ALA A 352 -8.40 0.36 0.65
CA ALA A 352 -9.11 -0.87 0.95
C ALA A 352 -10.40 -1.03 0.13
N ILE A 353 -11.03 0.09 -0.26
CA ILE A 353 -12.28 0.11 -1.03
C ILE A 353 -12.03 0.42 -2.51
N THR A 354 -11.23 1.45 -2.83
CA THR A 354 -11.06 1.91 -4.21
C THR A 354 -10.33 0.90 -5.10
N ARG A 355 -9.35 0.16 -4.56
CA ARG A 355 -8.53 -0.77 -5.34
C ARG A 355 -9.30 -2.03 -5.75
N PRO A 356 -10.00 -2.75 -4.86
CA PRO A 356 -10.80 -3.91 -5.27
C PRO A 356 -11.87 -3.54 -6.31
N LEU A 357 -12.46 -2.35 -6.18
CA LEU A 357 -13.50 -1.85 -7.09
C LEU A 357 -12.96 -1.23 -8.39
N ARG A 358 -11.63 -1.09 -8.53
CA ARG A 358 -10.97 -0.46 -9.68
C ARG A 358 -11.55 0.90 -10.07
N LEU A 359 -11.91 1.72 -9.07
CA LEU A 359 -12.50 3.03 -9.32
C LEU A 359 -11.51 3.96 -10.01
N ASP A 360 -11.96 4.71 -11.02
CA ASP A 360 -11.18 5.83 -11.56
C ASP A 360 -11.05 6.89 -10.49
N SER A 361 -9.85 6.99 -9.93
CA SER A 361 -9.52 7.86 -8.81
C SER A 361 -8.46 8.88 -9.21
N ARG A 362 -8.35 9.25 -10.50
CA ARG A 362 -7.34 10.23 -10.98
C ARG A 362 -7.39 11.54 -10.21
N ARG A 363 -8.57 12.17 -10.11
CA ARG A 363 -8.77 13.44 -9.39
C ARG A 363 -8.47 13.32 -7.89
N TRP A 364 -8.94 12.23 -7.27
CA TRP A 364 -8.61 11.90 -5.89
C TRP A 364 -7.10 11.69 -5.67
N SER A 365 -6.43 11.10 -6.66
CA SER A 365 -4.98 10.86 -6.62
C SER A 365 -4.21 12.17 -6.66
N VAL A 366 -4.65 13.19 -7.40
CA VAL A 366 -4.03 14.52 -7.38
C VAL A 366 -4.02 15.09 -5.96
N ALA A 367 -5.16 15.06 -5.27
CA ALA A 367 -5.27 15.49 -3.88
C ALA A 367 -4.37 14.67 -2.94
N SER A 368 -4.35 13.33 -3.07
CA SER A 368 -3.48 12.45 -2.27
C SER A 368 -1.99 12.68 -2.54
N ILE A 369 -1.60 12.94 -3.79
CA ILE A 369 -0.21 13.14 -4.18
C ILE A 369 0.30 14.48 -3.64
N LEU A 370 -0.42 15.58 -3.90
CA LEU A 370 0.04 16.91 -3.54
C LEU A 370 -0.01 17.17 -2.03
N SER A 371 -1.02 16.66 -1.32
CA SER A 371 -1.05 16.73 0.15
C SER A 371 0.19 16.11 0.79
N LYS A 372 0.66 14.96 0.29
CA LYS A 372 1.91 14.33 0.75
C LYS A 372 3.17 15.13 0.40
N LYS A 373 3.19 15.82 -0.75
CA LYS A 373 4.32 16.68 -1.12
C LYS A 373 4.37 17.89 -0.20
N TYR A 374 3.23 18.49 0.05
CA TYR A 374 3.06 19.60 0.97
C TYR A 374 3.52 19.22 2.39
N THR A 375 3.04 18.12 2.94
CA THR A 375 3.41 17.68 4.31
C THR A 375 4.85 17.20 4.42
N ALA A 376 5.46 16.71 3.33
CA ALA A 376 6.90 16.46 3.27
C ALA A 376 7.74 17.75 3.25
N GLY A 377 7.12 18.93 3.25
CA GLY A 377 7.79 20.23 3.29
C GLY A 377 8.20 20.77 1.92
N ALA A 378 7.76 20.14 0.82
CA ALA A 378 8.04 20.68 -0.51
C ALA A 378 7.38 22.06 -0.68
N THR A 379 8.01 22.88 -1.52
CA THR A 379 7.54 24.20 -1.94
C THR A 379 7.33 24.23 -3.45
N HIS A 380 8.20 23.52 -4.19
CA HIS A 380 8.17 23.40 -5.63
C HIS A 380 8.12 21.92 -6.02
N VAL A 381 7.23 21.56 -6.95
CA VAL A 381 7.04 20.17 -7.36
C VAL A 381 6.95 20.07 -8.86
N ILE A 382 7.80 19.24 -9.47
CA ILE A 382 7.63 18.86 -10.87
C ILE A 382 6.87 17.53 -10.97
N VAL A 383 5.93 17.42 -11.91
CA VAL A 383 5.09 16.23 -12.10
C VAL A 383 5.29 15.68 -13.51
N ASP A 384 5.80 14.45 -13.60
CA ASP A 384 5.91 13.68 -14.85
C ASP A 384 4.57 12.99 -15.16
N LEU A 385 4.02 13.28 -16.34
CA LEU A 385 2.76 12.74 -16.84
C LEU A 385 3.01 11.97 -18.15
N PRO A 386 3.52 10.73 -18.07
CA PRO A 386 3.67 9.91 -19.26
C PRO A 386 2.32 9.55 -19.85
N TYR A 387 2.14 9.77 -21.15
CA TYR A 387 0.99 9.28 -21.90
C TYR A 387 1.39 8.21 -22.90
N GLY A 388 0.47 7.32 -23.21
CA GLY A 388 0.66 6.27 -24.20
C GLY A 388 -0.25 5.08 -23.95
N PRO A 389 -0.32 4.14 -24.92
CA PRO A 389 -1.32 3.07 -24.94
C PRO A 389 -1.32 2.18 -23.68
N GLN A 390 -0.17 2.08 -23.01
CA GLN A 390 0.07 1.18 -21.88
C GLN A 390 0.37 1.91 -20.58
N THR A 391 0.26 3.24 -20.58
CA THR A 391 0.45 4.07 -19.38
C THR A 391 -0.88 4.29 -18.67
N LYS A 392 -0.85 4.99 -17.52
CA LYS A 392 -2.08 5.39 -16.82
C LYS A 392 -2.91 6.42 -17.60
N LEU A 393 -2.28 7.14 -18.53
CA LEU A 393 -2.87 8.21 -19.32
C LEU A 393 -2.84 7.79 -20.79
N ALA A 394 -3.98 7.40 -21.34
CA ALA A 394 -4.01 6.82 -22.68
C ALA A 394 -3.64 7.86 -23.76
N THR A 395 -4.10 9.10 -23.59
CA THR A 395 -3.96 10.17 -24.59
C THR A 395 -3.15 11.35 -24.05
N ARG A 396 -2.59 12.13 -24.97
CA ARG A 396 -1.94 13.39 -24.64
C ARG A 396 -2.90 14.39 -24.02
N ALA A 397 -4.15 14.45 -24.52
CA ALA A 397 -5.18 15.34 -24.00
C ALA A 397 -5.54 15.02 -22.53
N ASP A 398 -5.66 13.73 -22.18
CA ASP A 398 -5.86 13.30 -20.79
C ASP A 398 -4.72 13.78 -19.88
N ALA A 399 -3.48 13.68 -20.36
CA ALA A 399 -2.30 14.10 -19.62
C ALA A 399 -2.22 15.61 -19.45
N GLU A 400 -2.55 16.39 -20.49
CA GLU A 400 -2.60 17.85 -20.43
C GLU A 400 -3.70 18.34 -19.47
N ALA A 401 -4.90 17.74 -19.53
CA ALA A 401 -5.99 18.06 -18.61
C ALA A 401 -5.64 17.73 -17.15
N LEU A 402 -5.02 16.56 -16.89
CA LEU A 402 -4.57 16.21 -15.55
C LEU A 402 -3.43 17.11 -15.07
N GLY A 403 -2.54 17.54 -15.98
CA GLY A 403 -1.48 18.50 -15.69
C GLY A 403 -2.01 19.84 -15.23
N ALA A 404 -3.00 20.40 -15.93
CA ALA A 404 -3.68 21.63 -15.52
C ALA A 404 -4.31 21.50 -14.13
N LEU A 405 -4.93 20.35 -13.83
CA LEU A 405 -5.48 20.07 -12.50
C LEU A 405 -4.39 20.02 -11.42
N PHE A 406 -3.24 19.39 -11.69
CA PHE A 406 -2.10 19.39 -10.75
C PHE A 406 -1.59 20.79 -10.45
N GLU A 407 -1.47 21.65 -11.47
CA GLU A 407 -1.01 23.03 -11.30
C GLU A 407 -2.03 23.88 -10.53
N HIS A 408 -3.33 23.74 -10.86
CA HIS A 408 -4.42 24.41 -10.15
C HIS A 408 -4.46 24.01 -8.66
N VAL A 409 -4.43 22.72 -8.36
CA VAL A 409 -4.46 22.21 -6.98
C VAL A 409 -3.17 22.55 -6.23
N GLY A 410 -2.04 22.56 -6.94
CA GLY A 410 -0.75 23.04 -6.42
C GLY A 410 -0.84 24.46 -5.91
N LYS A 411 -1.30 25.39 -6.77
CA LYS A 411 -1.57 26.78 -6.39
C LYS A 411 -2.55 26.86 -5.22
N GLY A 412 -3.60 26.03 -5.25
CA GLY A 412 -4.56 25.88 -4.17
C GLY A 412 -3.93 25.45 -2.85
N LEU A 413 -2.83 24.71 -2.82
CA LEU A 413 -2.10 24.35 -1.59
C LEU A 413 -0.98 25.33 -1.21
N GLY A 414 -0.70 26.34 -2.05
CA GLY A 414 0.48 27.19 -1.90
C GLY A 414 1.78 26.52 -2.36
N LEU A 415 1.70 25.53 -3.25
CA LEU A 415 2.84 24.91 -3.91
C LEU A 415 3.04 25.49 -5.32
N HIS A 416 4.29 25.68 -5.72
CA HIS A 416 4.63 25.92 -7.12
C HIS A 416 4.73 24.57 -7.84
N VAL A 417 3.71 24.21 -8.63
CA VAL A 417 3.66 22.94 -9.34
C VAL A 417 3.86 23.16 -10.83
N ARG A 418 4.72 22.34 -11.44
CA ARG A 418 4.94 22.30 -12.89
C ARG A 418 4.66 20.89 -13.41
N ALA A 419 3.69 20.75 -14.32
CA ALA A 419 3.36 19.47 -14.93
C ALA A 419 4.01 19.33 -16.31
N LEU A 420 4.70 18.21 -16.55
CA LEU A 420 5.32 17.88 -17.84
C LEU A 420 4.67 16.64 -18.44
N VAL A 421 4.05 16.82 -19.60
CA VAL A 421 3.52 15.73 -20.42
C VAL A 421 4.65 15.09 -21.20
N THR A 422 4.83 13.77 -21.05
CA THR A 422 5.95 13.04 -21.65
C THR A 422 5.47 11.81 -22.43
N ASP A 423 6.25 11.40 -23.42
CA ASP A 423 5.99 10.16 -24.14
C ASP A 423 6.30 8.94 -23.23
N GLY A 424 5.31 8.06 -23.09
CA GLY A 424 5.40 6.79 -22.37
C GLY A 424 5.02 5.59 -23.25
N SER A 425 5.12 5.72 -24.58
CA SER A 425 4.82 4.67 -25.54
C SER A 425 5.77 3.46 -25.49
N ARG A 426 6.92 3.60 -24.82
CA ARG A 426 7.96 2.58 -24.72
C ARG A 426 8.65 2.60 -23.35
N PRO A 427 9.27 1.47 -22.92
CA PRO A 427 10.19 1.48 -21.78
C PRO A 427 11.30 2.50 -21.95
N ILE A 428 11.83 3.00 -20.84
CA ILE A 428 12.97 3.93 -20.81
C ILE A 428 14.18 3.20 -20.25
N GLY A 429 15.33 3.33 -20.91
CA GLY A 429 16.52 2.55 -20.56
C GLY A 429 16.46 1.12 -21.10
N ARG A 430 17.38 0.29 -20.62
CA ARG A 430 17.53 -1.14 -21.00
C ARG A 430 17.04 -2.08 -19.92
N GLY A 431 17.25 -1.73 -18.66
CA GLY A 431 16.89 -2.51 -17.50
C GLY A 431 15.45 -2.28 -17.07
N ILE A 432 14.73 -3.37 -16.80
CA ILE A 432 13.42 -3.37 -16.16
C ILE A 432 13.50 -4.28 -14.93
N GLY A 433 13.35 -3.71 -13.73
CA GLY A 433 13.58 -4.42 -12.46
C GLY A 433 14.62 -3.70 -11.59
N PRO A 434 14.61 -3.89 -10.26
CA PRO A 434 15.31 -2.99 -9.33
C PRO A 434 16.82 -2.84 -9.60
N ALA A 435 17.59 -3.93 -9.63
CA ALA A 435 19.04 -3.88 -9.83
C ALA A 435 19.42 -3.48 -11.26
N LEU A 436 18.67 -3.95 -12.26
CA LEU A 436 18.89 -3.63 -13.67
C LEU A 436 18.65 -2.15 -13.96
N GLU A 437 17.62 -1.55 -13.36
CA GLU A 437 17.35 -0.12 -13.49
C GLU A 437 18.42 0.72 -12.77
N VAL A 438 18.94 0.27 -11.63
CA VAL A 438 20.08 0.94 -10.96
C VAL A 438 21.38 0.83 -11.76
N ARG A 439 21.63 -0.29 -12.43
CA ARG A 439 22.77 -0.43 -13.36
C ARG A 439 22.70 0.66 -14.42
N ASP A 440 21.55 0.86 -15.06
CA ASP A 440 21.37 1.88 -16.09
C ASP A 440 21.55 3.30 -15.54
N VAL A 441 21.04 3.57 -14.34
CA VAL A 441 21.28 4.83 -13.62
C VAL A 441 22.77 5.08 -13.42
N ARG A 442 23.53 4.06 -12.98
CA ARG A 442 24.98 4.18 -12.79
C ARG A 442 25.70 4.46 -14.10
N LEU A 443 25.36 3.77 -15.20
CA LEU A 443 25.92 4.05 -16.51
C LEU A 443 25.73 5.52 -16.92
N VAL A 444 24.54 6.09 -16.65
CA VAL A 444 24.28 7.51 -16.92
C VAL A 444 25.13 8.42 -16.03
N LEU A 445 25.15 8.18 -14.71
CA LEU A 445 25.90 8.99 -13.76
C LEU A 445 27.42 8.94 -14.02
N ASP A 446 27.92 7.83 -14.55
CA ASP A 446 29.33 7.60 -14.86
C ASP A 446 29.74 8.13 -16.23
N ASN A 447 28.80 8.74 -16.98
CA ASN A 447 29.01 9.15 -18.37
C ASN A 447 29.52 8.01 -19.26
N ALA A 448 29.05 6.78 -19.00
CA ALA A 448 29.45 5.62 -19.78
C ALA A 448 29.10 5.83 -21.27
N PRO A 449 29.97 5.44 -22.23
CA PRO A 449 29.68 5.57 -23.65
C PRO A 449 28.40 4.83 -24.08
N ASP A 450 28.11 3.74 -23.39
CA ASP A 450 26.89 2.95 -23.55
C ASP A 450 25.84 3.29 -22.48
N ALA A 451 25.78 4.49 -21.94
CA ALA A 451 24.64 4.89 -21.12
C ALA A 451 23.34 4.97 -21.98
N PRO A 452 22.17 4.55 -21.46
CA PRO A 452 20.91 4.74 -22.20
C PRO A 452 20.58 6.22 -22.40
N ALA A 453 20.57 6.66 -23.67
CA ALA A 453 20.44 8.07 -24.03
C ALA A 453 19.07 8.66 -23.65
N ASP A 454 18.00 7.89 -23.84
CA ASP A 454 16.62 8.26 -23.49
C ASP A 454 16.43 8.50 -21.98
N LEU A 455 17.04 7.64 -21.14
CA LEU A 455 17.04 7.79 -19.70
C LEU A 455 17.79 9.06 -19.27
N ARG A 456 18.97 9.30 -19.87
CA ARG A 456 19.79 10.49 -19.62
C ARG A 456 19.07 11.78 -20.05
N GLU A 457 18.56 11.84 -21.27
CA GLU A 457 17.87 13.01 -21.82
C GLU A 457 16.63 13.37 -20.99
N LYS A 458 15.80 12.37 -20.64
CA LYS A 458 14.64 12.62 -19.78
C LYS A 458 15.08 13.08 -18.39
N ALA A 459 16.11 12.50 -17.80
CA ALA A 459 16.61 12.95 -16.49
C ALA A 459 17.15 14.39 -16.52
N LEU A 460 17.94 14.75 -17.53
CA LEU A 460 18.49 16.11 -17.70
C LEU A 460 17.40 17.15 -17.91
N ARG A 461 16.37 16.84 -18.70
CA ARG A 461 15.21 17.73 -18.89
C ARG A 461 14.51 18.03 -17.56
N PHE A 462 14.21 16.99 -16.77
CA PHE A 462 13.55 17.18 -15.47
C PHE A 462 14.44 17.88 -14.45
N ALA A 463 15.74 17.56 -14.41
CA ALA A 463 16.68 18.24 -13.54
C ALA A 463 16.81 19.73 -13.89
N GLY A 464 16.84 20.07 -15.18
CA GLY A 464 16.91 21.46 -15.64
C GLY A 464 15.69 22.28 -15.23
N GLU A 465 14.49 21.73 -15.40
CA GLU A 465 13.24 22.37 -14.97
C GLU A 465 13.18 22.55 -13.44
N ILE A 466 13.70 21.59 -12.67
CA ILE A 466 13.78 21.72 -11.20
C ILE A 466 14.80 22.78 -10.79
N ILE A 467 15.98 22.81 -11.42
CA ILE A 467 17.02 23.81 -11.15
C ILE A 467 16.51 25.22 -11.48
N ALA A 468 15.68 25.37 -12.50
CA ALA A 468 15.04 26.63 -12.85
C ALA A 468 13.97 27.12 -11.84
N PHE A 469 13.65 26.35 -10.79
CA PHE A 469 12.92 26.88 -9.63
C PHE A 469 13.79 27.78 -8.75
N ASP A 470 15.12 27.70 -8.87
CA ASP A 470 16.01 28.65 -8.23
C ASP A 470 15.87 30.03 -8.91
N PRO A 471 15.52 31.10 -8.18
CA PRO A 471 15.35 32.44 -8.76
C PRO A 471 16.60 33.00 -9.45
N ARG A 472 17.78 32.39 -9.24
CA ARG A 472 19.05 32.76 -9.88
C ARG A 472 19.24 32.12 -11.26
N VAL A 473 18.34 31.24 -11.69
CA VAL A 473 18.41 30.52 -12.95
C VAL A 473 17.31 31.01 -13.87
N ASP A 474 17.70 31.75 -14.91
CA ASP A 474 16.77 32.54 -15.72
C ASP A 474 15.79 31.70 -16.56
N SER A 475 16.10 30.44 -16.86
CA SER A 475 15.22 29.58 -17.65
C SER A 475 15.49 28.07 -17.48
N PRO A 476 14.52 27.20 -17.84
CA PRO A 476 14.73 25.75 -17.91
C PRO A 476 15.88 25.32 -18.82
N GLU A 477 16.14 26.05 -19.90
CA GLU A 477 17.25 25.78 -20.82
C GLU A 477 18.60 26.03 -20.12
N HIS A 478 18.74 27.13 -19.38
CA HIS A 478 19.91 27.38 -18.55
C HIS A 478 20.04 26.31 -17.45
N GLY A 479 18.93 25.95 -16.79
CA GLY A 479 18.90 24.84 -15.84
C GLY A 479 19.38 23.52 -16.46
N MET A 480 19.01 23.21 -17.70
CA MET A 480 19.45 22.01 -18.40
C MET A 480 20.94 22.04 -18.74
N GLN A 481 21.49 23.21 -19.09
CA GLN A 481 22.94 23.39 -19.29
C GLN A 481 23.70 23.10 -17.99
N ILE A 482 23.23 23.65 -16.87
CA ILE A 482 23.80 23.38 -15.53
C ILE A 482 23.70 21.90 -15.19
N ALA A 483 22.54 21.28 -15.36
CA ALA A 483 22.33 19.85 -15.11
C ALA A 483 23.29 18.98 -15.93
N THR A 484 23.48 19.33 -17.20
CA THR A 484 24.39 18.63 -18.12
C THR A 484 25.84 18.76 -17.67
N ALA A 485 26.27 19.97 -17.29
CA ALA A 485 27.61 20.20 -16.76
C ALA A 485 27.86 19.40 -15.47
N LEU A 486 26.93 19.43 -14.51
CA LEU A 486 27.04 18.67 -13.25
C LEU A 486 27.11 17.16 -13.46
N LEU A 487 26.41 16.64 -14.47
CA LEU A 487 26.50 15.23 -14.86
C LEU A 487 27.88 14.91 -15.47
N HIS A 488 28.30 15.69 -16.47
CA HIS A 488 29.56 15.47 -17.19
C HIS A 488 30.79 15.62 -16.29
N GLU A 489 30.78 16.57 -15.35
CA GLU A 489 31.85 16.78 -14.37
C GLU A 489 31.89 15.72 -13.26
N GLY A 490 30.99 14.74 -13.26
CA GLY A 490 30.92 13.69 -12.23
C GLY A 490 30.38 14.15 -10.87
N LYS A 491 29.95 15.41 -10.74
CA LYS A 491 29.38 15.97 -9.50
C LYS A 491 28.07 15.30 -9.12
N ALA A 492 27.24 14.94 -10.11
CA ALA A 492 26.03 14.16 -9.89
C ALA A 492 26.36 12.76 -9.33
N ARG A 493 27.35 12.06 -9.89
CA ARG A 493 27.80 10.75 -9.36
C ARG A 493 28.29 10.87 -7.92
N ALA A 494 29.12 11.86 -7.62
CA ALA A 494 29.58 12.11 -6.26
C ALA A 494 28.42 12.42 -5.29
N ALA A 495 27.40 13.17 -5.73
CA ALA A 495 26.21 13.42 -4.92
C ALA A 495 25.38 12.15 -4.68
N PHE A 496 25.23 11.29 -5.69
CA PHE A 496 24.54 10.00 -5.56
C PHE A 496 25.20 9.12 -4.49
N ASP A 497 26.53 9.02 -4.52
CA ASP A 497 27.29 8.26 -3.53
C ASP A 497 27.18 8.86 -2.12
N ARG A 498 27.20 10.20 -1.99
CA ARG A 498 26.94 10.88 -0.70
C ARG A 498 25.53 10.61 -0.16
N ILE A 499 24.50 10.65 -1.01
CA ILE A 499 23.11 10.37 -0.62
C ILE A 499 22.98 8.92 -0.14
N ALA A 500 23.53 7.96 -0.91
CA ALA A 500 23.52 6.56 -0.53
C ALA A 500 24.24 6.33 0.82
N ALA A 501 25.41 6.94 1.01
CA ALA A 501 26.15 6.86 2.27
C ALA A 501 25.37 7.44 3.46
N ALA A 502 24.77 8.62 3.31
CA ALA A 502 23.99 9.27 4.36
C ALA A 502 22.77 8.44 4.79
N GLN A 503 22.11 7.80 3.82
CA GLN A 503 20.98 6.88 4.05
C GLN A 503 21.38 5.56 4.71
N GLY A 504 22.66 5.19 4.62
CA GLY A 504 23.16 3.86 4.97
C GLY A 504 23.27 2.99 3.73
N ALA A 505 24.41 3.13 3.04
CA ALA A 505 24.74 2.35 1.87
C ALA A 505 24.85 0.86 2.23
N ARG A 506 24.45 -0.01 1.29
CA ARG A 506 24.62 -1.45 1.45
C ARG A 506 26.09 -1.80 1.22
N ALA A 507 26.63 -2.63 2.11
CA ALA A 507 27.97 -3.20 1.93
C ALA A 507 28.04 -4.06 0.67
N ASP A 508 26.97 -4.82 0.39
CA ASP A 508 26.80 -5.62 -0.82
C ASP A 508 25.55 -5.15 -1.60
N PRO A 509 25.74 -4.31 -2.64
CA PRO A 509 24.67 -3.92 -3.55
C PRO A 509 24.08 -5.10 -4.31
N VAL A 510 22.76 -5.11 -4.51
CA VAL A 510 22.11 -6.18 -5.25
C VAL A 510 22.48 -6.11 -6.74
N ALA A 511 23.04 -7.20 -7.26
CA ALA A 511 23.34 -7.37 -8.68
C ALA A 511 22.19 -8.07 -9.42
N PRO A 512 22.10 -7.97 -10.76
CA PRO A 512 21.16 -8.76 -11.55
C PRO A 512 21.33 -10.27 -11.30
N GLY A 513 20.21 -10.99 -11.28
CA GLY A 513 20.17 -12.43 -11.02
C GLY A 513 20.99 -13.24 -12.03
N THR A 514 21.60 -14.32 -11.56
CA THR A 514 22.51 -15.17 -12.36
C THR A 514 21.79 -16.24 -13.17
N HIS A 515 20.56 -16.60 -12.80
CA HIS A 515 19.71 -17.43 -13.64
C HIS A 515 19.19 -16.59 -14.79
N THR A 516 19.67 -16.85 -16.00
CA THR A 516 19.32 -16.06 -17.17
C THR A 516 18.85 -16.89 -18.35
N GLN A 517 17.93 -16.34 -19.12
CA GLN A 517 17.51 -16.88 -20.40
C GLN A 517 17.40 -15.74 -21.42
N VAL A 518 17.98 -15.95 -22.60
CA VAL A 518 17.85 -15.03 -23.73
C VAL A 518 16.59 -15.37 -24.51
N VAL A 519 15.83 -14.34 -24.87
CA VAL A 519 14.72 -14.44 -25.83
C VAL A 519 15.20 -13.94 -27.19
N PRO A 520 15.33 -14.82 -28.19
CA PRO A 520 15.79 -14.44 -29.52
C PRO A 520 14.66 -13.91 -30.42
N ALA A 521 15.03 -13.21 -31.49
CA ALA A 521 14.12 -12.85 -32.57
C ALA A 521 13.67 -14.11 -33.32
N ALA A 522 12.36 -14.26 -33.51
CA ALA A 522 11.80 -15.37 -34.28
C ALA A 522 11.95 -15.17 -35.79
N THR A 523 11.93 -13.91 -36.24
CA THR A 523 11.94 -13.53 -37.65
C THR A 523 13.01 -12.46 -37.90
N GLN A 524 13.35 -12.29 -39.18
CA GLN A 524 14.13 -11.15 -39.63
C GLN A 524 13.23 -9.91 -39.74
N GLY A 525 13.77 -8.74 -39.46
CA GLY A 525 13.13 -7.47 -39.79
C GLY A 525 13.64 -6.32 -38.94
N ARG A 526 12.80 -5.30 -38.78
CA ARG A 526 13.09 -4.11 -37.97
C ARG A 526 12.19 -4.06 -36.73
N VAL A 527 12.78 -3.81 -35.57
CA VAL A 527 12.01 -3.62 -34.33
C VAL A 527 11.20 -2.32 -34.43
N THR A 528 9.87 -2.42 -34.42
CA THR A 528 8.95 -1.28 -34.56
C THR A 528 8.26 -0.89 -33.26
N GLY A 529 8.28 -1.76 -32.24
CA GLY A 529 7.74 -1.43 -30.93
C GLY A 529 8.16 -2.39 -29.83
N ILE A 530 8.11 -1.90 -28.59
CA ILE A 530 8.36 -2.69 -27.39
C ILE A 530 7.18 -2.46 -26.44
N ASP A 531 6.46 -3.53 -26.12
CA ASP A 531 5.33 -3.51 -25.21
C ASP A 531 5.83 -3.51 -23.76
N GLY A 532 5.77 -2.34 -23.11
CA GLY A 532 6.23 -2.18 -21.74
C GLY A 532 5.41 -2.96 -20.72
N LEU A 533 4.11 -3.17 -20.97
CA LEU A 533 3.26 -3.95 -20.06
C LEU A 533 3.66 -5.42 -20.07
N GLN A 534 3.88 -6.00 -21.25
CA GLN A 534 4.35 -7.38 -21.41
C GLN A 534 5.75 -7.56 -20.82
N ILE A 535 6.70 -6.68 -21.13
CA ILE A 535 8.05 -6.72 -20.56
C ILE A 535 8.02 -6.62 -19.03
N SER A 536 7.20 -5.71 -18.48
CA SER A 536 7.01 -5.62 -17.03
C SER A 536 6.34 -6.87 -16.46
N GLY A 537 5.48 -7.56 -17.21
CA GLY A 537 4.88 -8.84 -16.84
C GLY A 537 5.94 -9.95 -16.72
N VAL A 538 6.83 -10.06 -17.72
CA VAL A 538 7.96 -11.01 -17.70
C VAL A 538 8.91 -10.73 -16.53
N ALA A 539 9.29 -9.47 -16.30
CA ALA A 539 10.12 -9.09 -15.16
C ALA A 539 9.49 -9.47 -13.81
N ARG A 540 8.16 -9.29 -13.67
CA ARG A 540 7.42 -9.68 -12.46
C ARG A 540 7.33 -11.20 -12.29
N ALA A 541 7.13 -11.94 -13.38
CA ALA A 541 7.15 -13.40 -13.36
C ALA A 541 8.53 -13.94 -12.95
N ALA A 542 9.60 -13.23 -13.32
CA ALA A 542 10.96 -13.56 -12.92
C ALA A 542 11.28 -13.28 -11.44
N GLY A 543 10.40 -12.55 -10.73
CA GLY A 543 10.52 -12.29 -9.29
C GLY A 543 10.50 -10.80 -8.89
N ALA A 544 10.60 -9.88 -9.85
CA ALA A 544 10.66 -8.44 -9.54
C ALA A 544 9.30 -7.91 -9.00
N PRO A 545 9.29 -6.94 -8.07
CA PRO A 545 10.42 -6.34 -7.37
C PRO A 545 10.85 -7.10 -6.09
N ARG A 546 10.16 -8.20 -5.73
CA ARG A 546 10.41 -8.92 -4.47
C ARG A 546 11.83 -9.47 -4.41
N ASP A 547 12.28 -10.01 -5.53
CA ASP A 547 13.69 -10.23 -5.79
C ASP A 547 14.28 -9.00 -6.50
N GLY A 548 15.21 -8.32 -5.83
CA GLY A 548 15.86 -7.12 -6.35
C GLY A 548 16.76 -7.39 -7.56
N GLY A 549 17.27 -8.62 -7.72
CA GLY A 549 18.10 -9.03 -8.85
C GLY A 549 17.29 -9.46 -10.08
N ALA A 550 16.00 -9.75 -9.91
CA ALA A 550 15.14 -10.20 -11.00
C ALA A 550 14.71 -9.05 -11.93
N GLY A 551 14.49 -9.37 -13.20
CA GLY A 551 14.01 -8.42 -14.19
C GLY A 551 14.28 -8.81 -15.64
N VAL A 552 14.22 -7.83 -16.53
CA VAL A 552 14.49 -7.96 -17.97
C VAL A 552 15.53 -6.94 -18.41
N ASP A 553 16.51 -7.39 -19.18
CA ASP A 553 17.55 -6.58 -19.79
C ASP A 553 17.34 -6.53 -21.31
N MET A 554 16.96 -5.37 -21.84
CA MET A 554 16.74 -5.18 -23.28
C MET A 554 18.07 -5.16 -24.03
N LEU A 555 18.17 -5.99 -25.07
CA LEU A 555 19.35 -6.15 -25.92
C LEU A 555 19.16 -5.54 -27.31
N CYS A 556 17.94 -5.12 -27.63
CA CYS A 556 17.60 -4.39 -28.85
C CYS A 556 16.88 -3.07 -28.52
N THR A 557 16.95 -2.12 -29.43
CA THR A 557 16.21 -0.85 -29.38
C THR A 557 15.22 -0.77 -30.54
N ILE A 558 14.22 0.11 -30.41
CA ILE A 558 13.32 0.44 -31.52
C ILE A 558 14.16 0.99 -32.68
N GLY A 559 13.88 0.49 -33.88
CA GLY A 559 14.61 0.79 -35.10
C GLY A 559 15.78 -0.16 -35.39
N ALA A 560 16.17 -1.04 -34.45
CA ALA A 560 17.21 -2.03 -34.72
C ALA A 560 16.76 -3.04 -35.79
N LYS A 561 17.68 -3.40 -36.70
CA LYS A 561 17.51 -4.57 -37.57
C LYS A 561 17.91 -5.82 -36.80
N VAL A 562 17.11 -6.88 -36.92
CA VAL A 562 17.34 -8.16 -36.24
C VAL A 562 17.24 -9.31 -37.23
N ALA A 563 18.10 -10.32 -37.05
CA ALA A 563 18.04 -11.60 -37.75
C ALA A 563 17.41 -12.69 -36.86
N PRO A 564 16.86 -13.78 -37.42
CA PRO A 564 16.38 -14.91 -36.63
C PRO A 564 17.48 -15.45 -35.71
N GLY A 565 17.15 -15.69 -34.44
CA GLY A 565 18.11 -16.10 -33.42
C GLY A 565 18.85 -14.95 -32.72
N GLN A 566 18.78 -13.71 -33.23
CA GLN A 566 19.44 -12.57 -32.59
C GLN A 566 18.78 -12.24 -31.24
N PRO A 567 19.55 -12.00 -30.16
CA PRO A 567 18.99 -11.67 -28.85
C PRO A 567 18.15 -10.38 -28.87
N LEU A 568 16.90 -10.45 -28.38
CA LEU A 568 16.03 -9.28 -28.20
C LEU A 568 16.12 -8.73 -26.76
N TYR A 569 16.02 -9.63 -25.78
CA TYR A 569 16.16 -9.30 -24.37
C TYR A 569 16.59 -10.53 -23.57
N ARG A 570 17.09 -10.31 -22.37
CA ARG A 570 17.51 -11.34 -21.41
C ARG A 570 16.67 -11.23 -20.15
N ILE A 571 16.12 -12.36 -19.71
CA ILE A 571 15.42 -12.48 -18.43
C ILE A 571 16.47 -12.79 -17.36
N HIS A 572 16.39 -12.10 -16.21
CA HIS A 572 17.17 -12.37 -15.01
C HIS A 572 16.22 -12.79 -13.88
N ALA A 573 16.55 -13.87 -13.17
CA ALA A 573 15.77 -14.37 -12.04
C ALA A 573 16.68 -14.82 -10.88
N GLY A 574 16.14 -14.87 -9.66
CA GLY A 574 16.83 -15.40 -8.49
C GLY A 574 16.75 -16.92 -8.32
N SER A 575 15.92 -17.61 -9.12
CA SER A 575 15.83 -19.06 -9.11
C SER A 575 15.49 -19.62 -10.50
N ALA A 576 15.74 -20.92 -10.69
CA ALA A 576 15.43 -21.62 -11.93
C ALA A 576 13.91 -21.70 -12.18
N GLU A 577 13.11 -21.89 -11.13
CA GLU A 577 11.65 -21.96 -11.21
C GLU A 577 11.05 -20.62 -11.66
N ALA A 578 11.55 -19.51 -11.11
CA ALA A 578 11.12 -18.18 -11.51
C ALA A 578 11.53 -17.86 -12.95
N LEU A 579 12.73 -18.30 -13.37
CA LEU A 579 13.18 -18.16 -14.75
C LEU A 579 12.25 -18.91 -15.71
N GLU A 580 11.91 -20.16 -15.40
CA GLU A 580 11.02 -20.97 -16.24
C GLU A 580 9.61 -20.37 -16.34
N ALA A 581 9.07 -19.86 -15.23
CA ALA A 581 7.77 -19.16 -15.23
C ALA A 581 7.79 -17.92 -16.13
N ALA A 582 8.85 -17.10 -16.05
CA ALA A 582 9.03 -15.92 -16.88
C ALA A 582 9.24 -16.28 -18.37
N ALA A 583 10.02 -17.31 -18.64
CA ALA A 583 10.26 -17.84 -19.98
C ALA A 583 8.98 -18.39 -20.63
N ALA A 584 8.15 -19.10 -19.86
CA ALA A 584 6.86 -19.59 -20.31
C ALA A 584 5.93 -18.43 -20.69
N LEU A 585 5.89 -17.36 -19.89
CA LEU A 585 5.11 -16.15 -20.21
C LEU A 585 5.63 -15.47 -21.49
N ALA A 586 6.96 -15.38 -21.66
CA ALA A 586 7.55 -14.83 -22.87
C ALA A 586 7.22 -15.65 -24.13
N ARG A 587 7.11 -16.98 -24.03
CA ARG A 587 6.73 -17.88 -25.15
C ARG A 587 5.23 -17.86 -25.45
N ALA A 588 4.38 -17.71 -24.44
CA ALA A 588 2.92 -17.72 -24.60
C ALA A 588 2.39 -16.53 -25.45
N GLY A 589 3.19 -15.47 -25.62
CA GLY A 589 2.91 -14.40 -26.57
C GLY A 589 3.15 -14.83 -28.03
N GLY A 590 2.21 -15.61 -28.60
CA GLY A 590 2.24 -16.08 -30.00
C GLY A 590 2.27 -14.95 -31.06
N GLU A 591 2.01 -15.28 -32.34
CA GLU A 591 2.15 -14.37 -33.51
C GLU A 591 1.50 -12.97 -33.40
N TYR A 592 0.57 -12.76 -32.45
CA TYR A 592 -0.12 -11.48 -32.22
C TYR A 592 0.19 -10.81 -30.86
N CYS A 593 1.06 -11.39 -30.02
CA CYS A 593 1.32 -10.97 -28.64
C CYS A 593 2.82 -10.91 -28.27
N GLN A 594 3.70 -10.69 -29.24
CA GLN A 594 5.14 -10.55 -28.94
C GLN A 594 5.42 -9.23 -28.20
N ALA A 595 6.16 -9.31 -27.09
CA ALA A 595 6.59 -8.15 -26.32
C ALA A 595 7.48 -7.18 -27.13
N VAL A 596 8.10 -7.67 -28.19
CA VAL A 596 8.86 -6.88 -29.17
C VAL A 596 8.24 -7.12 -30.54
N ARG A 597 7.79 -6.05 -31.21
CA ARG A 597 7.22 -6.11 -32.55
C ARG A 597 8.32 -5.92 -33.59
N ILE A 598 8.34 -6.82 -34.57
CA ILE A 598 9.30 -6.82 -35.68
C ILE A 598 8.49 -6.78 -36.97
N ASP A 599 8.68 -5.72 -37.75
CA ASP A 599 8.11 -5.64 -39.09
C ASP A 599 9.13 -6.27 -40.06
N PRO A 600 8.72 -7.25 -40.89
CA PRO A 600 9.62 -7.87 -41.86
C PRO A 600 10.18 -6.82 -42.83
N ASP A 601 11.45 -7.00 -43.21
CA ASP A 601 12.15 -6.14 -44.18
C ASP A 601 11.53 -6.24 -45.59
#